data_AF-A0A0M9WL04-F1
#
_entry.id   AF-A0A0M9WL04-F1
#
_cell.length_a   1.000
_cell.length_b   1.000
_cell.length_c   1.000
_cell.angle_alpha   90.00
_cell.angle_beta   90.00
_cell.angle_gamma   90.00
#
_symmetry.space_group_name_H-M   'P 1'
#
loop_
_entity.id
_entity.type
_entity.pdbx_description
1 polymer ?
#
loop_
_entity_poly.entity_id
_entity_poly.type
_entity_poly.pdbx_seq_one_letter_code
_entity_poly.pdbx_strand_id
1 'polypeptide(L)'
;MPVVTKLPNGQYFYIYEYGSFFDTSSYSFPLYYRLSSDPENISSAPGQRLIVSSGTQPTSSPYAVWTPYGGENGTIIASAGTQSTLFINKALGEGEWTEIASPEEHGYTRSLRVLSEDGGRYLVVHSAGVLSGTNNRVSASVMDLKEAL
;
A
#
# COMPACT_ATOMS: atom_id res chain seq x y z
N MET A 1 3.71 -5.68 10.78
CA MET A 1 4.42 -5.76 9.48
C MET A 1 4.67 -4.35 8.95
N PRO A 2 5.83 -3.72 9.25
CA PRO A 2 6.12 -2.36 8.82
C PRO A 2 6.78 -2.30 7.43
N VAL A 3 6.33 -1.37 6.58
CA VAL A 3 6.95 -1.04 5.29
C VAL A 3 7.07 0.47 5.16
N VAL A 4 8.18 0.94 4.56
CA VAL A 4 8.47 2.37 4.40
C VAL A 4 8.75 2.69 2.93
N THR A 5 8.18 3.79 2.44
CA THR A 5 8.60 4.44 1.19
C THR A 5 8.86 5.93 1.43
N LYS A 6 9.87 6.48 0.76
CA LYS A 6 10.16 7.91 0.80
C LYS A 6 9.27 8.67 -0.20
N LEU A 7 8.84 9.87 0.18
CA LEU A 7 7.99 10.76 -0.60
C LEU A 7 8.80 11.94 -1.18
N PRO A 8 8.33 12.59 -2.25
CA PRO A 8 9.09 13.64 -2.93
C PRO A 8 9.27 14.91 -2.09
N ASN A 9 8.42 15.13 -1.09
CA ASN A 9 8.53 16.23 -0.14
C ASN A 9 9.50 15.94 1.03
N GLY A 10 10.23 14.82 0.99
CA GLY A 10 11.18 14.43 2.03
C GLY A 10 10.59 13.68 3.22
N GLN A 11 9.26 13.51 3.28
CA GLN A 11 8.63 12.64 4.28
C GLN A 11 8.84 11.15 3.95
N TYR A 12 8.67 10.32 4.97
CA TYR A 12 8.61 8.88 4.89
C TYR A 12 7.19 8.44 5.24
N PHE A 13 6.61 7.65 4.35
CA PHE A 13 5.32 6.99 4.55
C PHE A 13 5.58 5.62 5.18
N TYR A 14 5.27 5.49 6.46
CA TYR A 14 5.40 4.25 7.24
C TYR A 14 4.03 3.58 7.34
N ILE A 15 3.82 2.44 6.68
CA ILE A 15 2.54 1.70 6.70
C ILE A 15 2.65 0.42 7.53
N TYR A 16 1.56 0.06 8.20
CA TYR A 16 1.46 -1.12 9.05
C TYR A 16 0.02 -1.62 9.17
N GLU A 17 -0.15 -2.91 9.46
CA GLU A 17 -1.41 -3.45 9.94
C GLU A 17 -1.56 -3.15 11.45
N TYR A 18 -2.71 -2.63 11.86
CA TYR A 18 -2.97 -2.35 13.26
C TYR A 18 -3.94 -3.37 13.85
N GLY A 19 -3.41 -4.47 14.36
CA GLY A 19 -4.17 -5.51 15.07
C GLY A 19 -4.78 -4.98 16.36
N SER A 20 -6.11 -4.88 16.43
CA SER A 20 -6.83 -4.47 17.64
C SER A 20 -8.31 -4.85 17.60
N PHE A 21 -8.91 -4.90 18.79
CA PHE A 21 -10.37 -4.97 18.97
C PHE A 21 -11.06 -3.63 18.75
N PHE A 22 -10.33 -2.50 18.87
CA PHE A 22 -10.89 -1.14 18.78
C PHE A 22 -12.16 -0.94 19.63
N ASP A 23 -12.14 -1.42 20.88
CA ASP A 23 -13.27 -1.40 21.82
C ASP A 23 -14.54 -2.13 21.33
N THR A 24 -14.36 -3.10 20.42
CA THR A 24 -15.42 -4.01 19.95
C THR A 24 -15.13 -5.45 20.37
N SER A 25 -16.07 -6.38 20.10
CA SER A 25 -15.83 -7.82 20.28
C SER A 25 -15.11 -8.48 19.08
N SER A 26 -14.85 -7.72 18.01
CA SER A 26 -14.27 -8.23 16.77
C SER A 26 -12.82 -7.77 16.61
N TYR A 27 -11.89 -8.71 16.48
CA TYR A 27 -10.49 -8.40 16.19
C TYR A 27 -10.31 -8.11 14.71
N SER A 28 -9.50 -7.09 14.37
CA SER A 28 -9.24 -6.71 12.98
C SER A 28 -7.82 -6.20 12.80
N PHE A 29 -7.35 -6.19 11.55
CA PHE A 29 -6.02 -5.71 11.13
C PHE A 29 -6.12 -4.61 10.06
N PRO A 30 -6.85 -3.51 10.28
CA PRO A 30 -6.92 -2.39 9.33
C PRO A 30 -5.55 -1.81 9.02
N LEU A 31 -5.38 -1.31 7.80
CA LEU A 31 -4.16 -0.59 7.43
C LEU A 31 -4.12 0.80 8.07
N TYR A 32 -3.00 1.09 8.69
CA TYR A 32 -2.66 2.40 9.24
C TYR A 32 -1.32 2.85 8.69
N TYR A 33 -1.08 4.15 8.70
CA TYR A 33 0.20 4.73 8.37
C TYR A 33 0.57 5.90 9.27
N ARG A 34 1.84 6.29 9.20
CA ARG A 34 2.41 7.48 9.85
C ARG A 34 3.26 8.21 8.81
N LEU A 35 3.32 9.53 8.93
CA LEU A 35 4.15 10.40 8.11
C LEU A 35 5.18 11.10 9.00
N SER A 36 6.47 10.96 8.68
CA SER A 36 7.56 11.62 9.39
C SER A 36 8.63 12.08 8.40
N SER A 37 9.23 13.25 8.62
CA SER A 37 10.42 13.67 7.86
C SER A 37 11.71 13.02 8.37
N ASP A 38 11.66 12.40 9.55
CA ASP A 38 12.76 11.65 10.15
C ASP A 38 12.37 10.15 10.23
N PRO A 39 13.02 9.27 9.45
CA PRO A 39 12.68 7.85 9.43
C PRO A 39 13.02 7.13 10.75
N GLU A 40 13.83 7.74 11.62
CA GLU A 40 14.17 7.21 12.94
C GLU A 40 13.19 7.67 14.03
N ASN A 41 12.38 8.70 13.77
CA ASN A 41 11.41 9.26 14.73
C ASN A 41 9.94 9.05 14.30
N ILE A 42 9.55 7.79 14.05
CA ILE A 42 8.19 7.42 13.66
C ILE A 42 7.20 7.51 14.84
N SER A 43 7.66 7.33 16.08
CA SER A 43 6.82 7.26 17.28
C SER A 43 6.08 8.57 17.58
N SER A 44 6.64 9.72 17.19
CA SER A 44 6.03 11.04 17.42
C SER A 44 4.89 11.37 16.45
N ALA A 45 4.86 10.74 15.26
CA ALA A 45 3.83 10.97 14.26
C ALA A 45 2.52 10.23 14.62
N PRO A 46 1.34 10.86 14.59
CA PRO A 46 0.09 10.18 14.88
C PRO A 46 -0.22 9.11 13.83
N GLY A 47 -0.78 7.98 14.28
CA GLY A 47 -1.26 6.93 13.37
C GLY A 47 -2.55 7.35 12.67
N GLN A 48 -2.60 7.23 11.35
CA GLN A 48 -3.75 7.53 10.51
C GLN A 48 -4.28 6.24 9.89
N ARG A 49 -5.61 6.02 9.94
CA ARG A 49 -6.23 4.87 9.26
C ARG A 49 -6.27 5.16 7.76
N LEU A 50 -5.98 4.16 6.93
CA LEU A 50 -6.16 4.24 5.49
C LEU A 50 -7.65 4.08 5.16
N ILE A 51 -8.29 5.18 4.76
CA ILE A 51 -9.71 5.23 4.38
C ILE A 51 -9.81 5.28 2.87
N VAL A 52 -10.59 4.38 2.28
CA VAL A 52 -10.78 4.27 0.83
C VAL A 52 -12.15 4.84 0.46
N SER A 53 -12.20 5.67 -0.59
CA SER A 53 -13.41 6.38 -1.01
C SER A 53 -14.54 5.45 -1.49
N SER A 54 -14.21 4.24 -1.94
CA SER A 54 -15.17 3.18 -2.28
C SER A 54 -15.87 2.56 -1.06
N GLY A 55 -15.41 2.87 0.16
CA GLY A 55 -15.84 2.23 1.39
C GLY A 55 -15.12 0.91 1.71
N THR A 56 -14.23 0.45 0.82
CA THR A 56 -13.38 -0.73 1.09
C THR A 56 -12.52 -0.49 2.33
N GLN A 57 -12.47 -1.48 3.21
CA GLN A 57 -11.64 -1.44 4.41
C GLN A 57 -10.45 -2.40 4.23
N PRO A 58 -9.28 -1.90 3.78
CA PRO A 58 -8.14 -2.76 3.55
C PRO A 58 -7.56 -3.31 4.84
N THR A 59 -7.18 -4.58 4.81
CA THR A 59 -6.70 -5.29 6.00
C THR A 59 -5.51 -6.18 5.71
N SER A 60 -4.66 -6.32 6.72
CA SER A 60 -3.54 -7.25 6.83
C SER A 60 -2.34 -6.95 5.92
N SER A 61 -1.15 -7.23 6.44
CA SER A 61 0.13 -7.37 5.73
C SER A 61 0.35 -6.36 4.58
N PRO A 62 0.47 -5.06 4.89
CA PRO A 62 0.59 -4.05 3.85
C PRO A 62 1.94 -4.07 3.15
N TYR A 63 1.95 -3.49 1.96
CA TYR A 63 3.16 -3.06 1.27
C TYR A 63 2.91 -1.68 0.64
N ALA A 64 3.93 -0.83 0.57
CA ALA A 64 3.80 0.50 -0.03
C ALA A 64 5.03 0.89 -0.85
N VAL A 65 4.80 1.60 -1.94
CA VAL A 65 5.80 2.21 -2.82
C VAL A 65 5.31 3.58 -3.29
N TRP A 66 6.21 4.39 -3.82
CA TRP A 66 5.88 5.66 -4.47
C TRP A 66 6.44 5.70 -5.89
N THR A 67 5.67 6.28 -6.83
CA THR A 67 6.09 6.57 -8.21
C THR A 67 5.96 8.06 -8.50
N PRO A 68 6.82 8.64 -9.38
CA PRO A 68 6.60 9.98 -9.94
C PRO A 68 5.34 10.12 -10.81
N TYR A 69 4.74 9.02 -11.27
CA TYR A 69 3.56 9.06 -12.14
C TYR A 69 2.29 9.48 -11.38
N GLY A 70 1.35 10.08 -12.11
CA GLY A 70 -0.01 10.37 -11.65
C GLY A 70 -0.30 11.81 -11.21
N GLY A 71 0.72 12.68 -11.13
CA GLY A 71 0.56 14.11 -10.82
C GLY A 71 1.85 14.74 -10.25
N GLU A 72 1.78 16.00 -9.83
CA GLU A 72 2.90 16.77 -9.27
C GLU A 72 3.55 16.09 -8.04
N ASN A 73 2.72 15.49 -7.20
CA ASN A 73 3.16 14.78 -6.00
C ASN A 73 3.53 13.30 -6.25
N GLY A 74 3.45 12.85 -7.50
CA GLY A 74 3.47 11.42 -7.83
C GLY A 74 2.28 10.67 -7.20
N THR A 75 2.46 9.37 -6.98
CA THR A 75 1.42 8.50 -6.41
C THR A 75 2.03 7.52 -5.42
N ILE A 76 1.48 7.49 -4.19
CA ILE A 76 1.71 6.39 -3.25
C ILE A 76 0.79 5.24 -3.65
N ILE A 77 1.32 4.03 -3.74
CA ILE A 77 0.58 2.82 -4.08
C ILE A 77 0.75 1.83 -2.95
N ALA A 78 -0.37 1.41 -2.36
CA ALA A 78 -0.43 0.44 -1.27
C ALA A 78 -1.13 -0.84 -1.70
N SER A 79 -0.64 -1.98 -1.22
CA SER A 79 -1.31 -3.28 -1.27
C SER A 79 -1.71 -3.69 0.14
N ALA A 80 -2.83 -4.39 0.24
CA ALA A 80 -3.22 -5.17 1.42
C ALA A 80 -3.05 -6.67 1.13
N GLY A 81 -3.04 -7.50 2.18
CA GLY A 81 -2.99 -8.95 2.03
C GLY A 81 -4.33 -9.58 1.66
N THR A 82 -5.44 -8.93 2.05
CA THR A 82 -6.79 -9.47 1.88
C THR A 82 -7.41 -9.11 0.52
N GLN A 83 -7.14 -7.91 0.01
CA GLN A 83 -7.72 -7.43 -1.25
C GLN A 83 -6.81 -7.71 -2.45
N SER A 84 -7.41 -8.02 -3.61
CA SER A 84 -6.69 -8.14 -4.87
C SER A 84 -6.42 -6.79 -5.53
N THR A 85 -7.22 -5.78 -5.22
CA THR A 85 -7.07 -4.39 -5.68
C THR A 85 -5.83 -3.71 -5.07
N LEU A 86 -5.53 -2.51 -5.55
CA LEU A 86 -4.52 -1.62 -4.99
C LEU A 86 -5.18 -0.32 -4.52
N PHE A 87 -4.51 0.37 -3.60
CA PHE A 87 -4.98 1.63 -3.04
C PHE A 87 -3.98 2.72 -3.38
N ILE A 88 -4.43 3.78 -4.04
CA ILE A 88 -3.55 4.87 -4.49
C ILE A 88 -3.89 6.19 -3.81
N ASN A 89 -2.86 7.03 -3.61
CA ASN A 89 -3.00 8.38 -3.11
C ASN A 89 -2.05 9.33 -3.86
N LYS A 90 -2.62 10.39 -4.46
CA LYS A 90 -1.90 11.42 -5.24
C LYS A 90 -1.67 12.71 -4.46
N ALA A 91 -2.00 12.72 -3.17
CA ALA A 91 -1.94 13.86 -2.26
C ALA A 91 -1.04 13.57 -1.05
N LEU A 92 0.04 12.80 -1.26
CA LEU A 92 1.06 12.50 -0.24
C LEU A 92 0.52 11.87 1.06
N GLY A 93 -0.59 11.14 0.95
CA GLY A 93 -1.28 10.51 2.08
C GLY A 93 -2.47 11.32 2.62
N GLU A 94 -2.71 12.53 2.12
CA GLU A 94 -3.88 13.32 2.51
C GLU A 94 -5.18 12.79 1.88
N GLY A 95 -6.30 12.97 2.59
CA GLY A 95 -7.63 12.60 2.11
C GLY A 95 -7.88 11.09 2.01
N GLU A 96 -8.87 10.74 1.20
CA GLU A 96 -9.24 9.35 0.95
C GLU A 96 -8.37 8.73 -0.15
N TRP A 97 -8.24 7.41 -0.10
CA TRP A 97 -7.52 6.61 -1.07
C TRP A 97 -8.45 6.14 -2.17
N THR A 98 -7.95 6.07 -3.40
CA THR A 98 -8.70 5.53 -4.54
C THR A 98 -8.35 4.05 -4.70
N GLU A 99 -9.37 3.20 -4.83
CA GLU A 99 -9.18 1.79 -5.16
C GLU A 99 -9.05 1.60 -6.67
N ILE A 100 -8.04 0.86 -7.11
CA ILE A 100 -7.83 0.51 -8.53
C ILE A 100 -7.69 -1.00 -8.72
N ALA A 101 -8.10 -1.49 -9.89
CA ALA A 101 -7.94 -2.89 -10.26
C ALA A 101 -6.45 -3.27 -10.39
N SER A 102 -6.12 -4.51 -10.04
CA SER A 102 -4.82 -5.12 -10.30
C SER A 102 -5.04 -6.49 -10.95
N PRO A 103 -4.23 -6.85 -11.96
CA PRO A 103 -4.32 -8.17 -12.60
C PRO A 103 -3.74 -9.29 -11.73
N GLU A 104 -2.87 -8.97 -10.77
CA GLU A 104 -2.28 -9.96 -9.86
C GLU A 104 -3.27 -10.38 -8.77
N GLU A 105 -3.27 -11.66 -8.40
CA GLU A 105 -4.06 -12.19 -7.30
C GLU A 105 -3.74 -11.49 -5.96
N HIS A 106 -4.68 -11.53 -5.02
CA HIS A 106 -4.37 -11.18 -3.62
C HIS A 106 -3.38 -12.21 -3.03
N GLY A 107 -2.66 -11.82 -2.00
CA GLY A 107 -1.70 -12.70 -1.35
C GLY A 107 -1.14 -12.10 -0.07
N TYR A 108 -0.72 -12.96 0.84
CA TYR A 108 -0.16 -12.51 2.11
C TYR A 108 1.13 -11.72 1.87
N THR A 109 1.20 -10.51 2.42
CA THR A 109 2.29 -9.54 2.23
C THR A 109 2.69 -9.28 0.77
N ARG A 110 1.73 -9.33 -0.17
CA ARG A 110 1.93 -9.09 -1.61
C ARG A 110 2.77 -7.83 -1.83
N SER A 111 3.94 -8.01 -2.43
CA SER A 111 4.96 -6.98 -2.53
C SER A 111 4.81 -6.14 -3.78
N LEU A 112 5.20 -4.86 -3.67
CA LEU A 112 5.17 -3.91 -4.76
C LEU A 112 6.57 -3.41 -5.09
N ARG A 113 6.82 -3.08 -6.36
CA ARG A 113 8.03 -2.39 -6.79
C ARG A 113 7.75 -1.50 -7.99
N VAL A 114 8.04 -0.20 -7.85
CA VAL A 114 8.14 0.70 -9.00
C VAL A 114 9.49 0.46 -9.68
N LEU A 115 9.47 0.13 -10.96
CA LEU A 115 10.66 -0.05 -11.79
C LEU A 115 11.19 1.31 -12.27
N SER A 116 12.51 1.42 -12.46
CA SER A 116 13.17 2.70 -12.78
C SER A 116 12.92 3.18 -14.21
N GLU A 117 12.58 2.26 -15.11
CA GLU A 117 12.36 2.48 -16.53
C GLU A 117 11.25 3.53 -16.74
N ASP A 118 11.44 4.35 -17.78
CA ASP A 118 10.56 5.46 -18.13
C ASP A 118 10.23 6.40 -16.96
N GLY A 119 11.17 6.56 -16.02
CA GLY A 119 11.03 7.46 -14.88
C GLY A 119 10.03 6.95 -13.83
N GLY A 120 9.88 5.64 -13.66
CA GLY A 120 8.96 5.07 -12.66
C GLY A 120 7.64 4.57 -13.23
N ARG A 121 7.56 4.29 -14.53
CA ARG A 121 6.28 4.00 -15.22
C ARG A 121 5.67 2.66 -14.86
N TYR A 122 6.51 1.66 -14.57
CA TYR A 122 6.05 0.28 -14.47
C TYR A 122 6.00 -0.17 -13.00
N LEU A 123 4.88 -0.77 -12.59
CA LEU A 123 4.70 -1.33 -11.26
C LEU A 123 4.70 -2.86 -11.34
N VAL A 124 5.62 -3.49 -10.63
CA VAL A 124 5.56 -4.93 -10.33
C VAL A 124 4.66 -5.15 -9.14
N VAL A 125 3.70 -6.06 -9.29
CA VAL A 125 2.86 -6.60 -8.22
C VAL A 125 3.16 -8.09 -8.10
N HIS A 126 3.68 -8.53 -6.96
CA HIS A 126 4.24 -9.87 -6.78
C HIS A 126 3.62 -10.59 -5.57
N SER A 127 3.07 -11.79 -5.82
CA SER A 127 2.42 -12.65 -4.82
C SER A 127 3.18 -13.98 -4.66
N ALA A 128 3.11 -14.54 -3.46
CA ALA A 128 3.56 -15.91 -3.15
C ALA A 128 2.41 -16.79 -2.61
N GLY A 129 1.16 -16.35 -2.81
CA GLY A 129 -0.05 -17.02 -2.35
C GLY A 129 -0.54 -16.57 -0.97
N VAL A 130 -1.37 -17.40 -0.36
CA VAL A 130 -2.10 -17.07 0.88
C VAL A 130 -1.59 -17.87 2.08
N LEU A 131 -1.93 -17.42 3.30
CA LEU A 131 -1.63 -18.16 4.52
C LEU A 131 -2.23 -19.57 4.46
N SER A 132 -1.41 -20.59 4.73
CA SER A 132 -1.82 -22.00 4.72
C SER A 132 -2.43 -22.50 3.40
N GLY A 133 -2.13 -21.84 2.27
CA GLY A 133 -2.65 -22.23 0.96
C GLY A 133 -2.09 -23.57 0.48
N THR A 134 -2.95 -24.40 -0.12
CA THR A 134 -2.57 -25.74 -0.65
C THR A 134 -2.06 -25.71 -2.09
N ASN A 135 -2.22 -24.58 -2.79
CA ASN A 135 -1.88 -24.41 -4.21
C ASN A 135 -1.12 -23.09 -4.44
N ASN A 136 -0.31 -22.67 -3.45
CA ASN A 136 0.48 -21.44 -3.56
C ASN A 136 1.52 -21.57 -4.68
N ARG A 137 1.77 -20.45 -5.36
CA ARG A 137 2.86 -20.29 -6.31
C ARG A 137 3.41 -18.87 -6.19
N VAL A 138 4.62 -18.67 -6.70
CA VAL A 138 5.22 -17.36 -6.83
C VAL A 138 4.87 -16.81 -8.21
N SER A 139 4.21 -15.66 -8.26
CA SER A 139 3.78 -15.00 -9.50
C SER A 139 3.97 -13.49 -9.40
N ALA A 140 4.03 -12.85 -10.57
CA ALA A 140 4.09 -11.41 -10.68
C ALA A 140 3.38 -10.92 -11.95
N SER A 141 2.79 -9.74 -11.83
CA SER A 141 2.26 -8.95 -12.93
C SER A 141 3.01 -7.62 -13.00
N VAL A 142 3.05 -7.05 -14.20
CA VAL A 142 3.56 -5.69 -14.41
C VAL A 142 2.43 -4.82 -14.95
N MET A 143 2.19 -3.70 -14.28
CA MET A 143 1.18 -2.70 -14.66
C MET A 143 1.86 -1.46 -15.27
N ASP A 144 1.25 -0.90 -16.30
CA ASP A 144 1.62 0.42 -16.84
C ASP A 144 0.88 1.52 -16.06
N LEU A 145 1.62 2.28 -15.25
CA LEU A 145 1.06 3.35 -14.42
C LEU A 145 0.62 4.57 -15.22
N LYS A 146 1.03 4.70 -16.49
CA LYS A 146 0.50 5.76 -17.36
C LYS A 146 -0.95 5.52 -17.75
N GLU A 147 -1.38 4.26 -17.82
CA GLU A 147 -2.75 3.88 -18.15
C GLU A 147 -3.61 3.66 -16.90
N ALA A 148 -3.01 3.16 -15.82
CA ALA A 148 -3.72 2.78 -14.60
C ALA A 148 -3.98 3.94 -13.61
N LEU A 149 -3.31 5.09 -13.76
CA LEU A 149 -3.41 6.23 -12.83
C LEU A 149 -4.12 7.45 -13.43
#